data_AF-A0A3A6FCQ6-F1
#
_entry.id   AF-A0A3A6FCQ6-F1
#
_cell.length_a   1.000
_cell.length_b   1.000
_cell.length_c   1.000
_cell.angle_alpha   90.00
_cell.angle_beta   90.00
_cell.angle_gamma   90.00
#
_symmetry.space_group_name_H-M   'P 1'
#
loop_
_entity.id
_entity.type
_entity.pdbx_description
1 polymer ?
#
loop_
_entity_poly.entity_id
_entity_poly.type
_entity_poly.pdbx_seq_one_letter_code
_entity_poly.pdbx_strand_id
1 'polypeptide(L)'
;MKLTRHNGRAGKNGVYNPKHNDRSFDIANSEHIDEERAKQNLYWDCYNGFRNFKNPEKENELSATFEDVEQLFYRQRYRDFVTGQNERNVKNRHPERNKETGD
;
A
#
# COMPACT_ATOMS: atom_id res chain seq x y z
N MET A 1 -7.73 -1.55 9.90
CA MET A 1 -8.41 -1.57 8.58
C MET A 1 -8.92 -2.97 8.22
N LYS A 2 -10.06 -3.04 7.55
CA LYS A 2 -10.74 -4.27 7.10
C LYS A 2 -10.09 -4.74 5.80
N LEU A 3 -8.98 -5.46 5.90
CA LEU A 3 -8.22 -5.94 4.74
C LEU A 3 -9.05 -6.95 3.94
N THR A 4 -9.23 -6.68 2.65
CA THR A 4 -9.98 -7.51 1.71
C THR A 4 -9.48 -8.96 1.74
N ARG A 5 -10.43 -9.90 1.83
CA ARG A 5 -10.16 -11.34 1.93
C ARG A 5 -9.74 -11.85 0.54
N HIS A 6 -8.51 -11.63 0.13
CA HIS A 6 -7.96 -12.23 -1.09
C HIS A 6 -7.05 -13.42 -0.75
N ASN A 7 -7.09 -14.46 -1.59
CA ASN A 7 -6.37 -15.72 -1.41
C ASN A 7 -4.86 -15.50 -1.59
N GLY A 8 -4.13 -15.40 -0.48
CA GLY A 8 -2.67 -15.19 -0.47
C GLY A 8 -2.09 -14.84 0.90
N ARG A 9 -2.57 -15.48 1.98
CA ARG A 9 -2.16 -15.14 3.36
C ARG A 9 -0.99 -16.01 3.82
N ALA A 10 0.12 -15.38 4.21
CA ALA A 10 1.18 -15.96 5.04
C ALA A 10 1.54 -14.96 6.17
N GLY A 11 1.36 -15.34 7.45
CA GLY A 11 1.68 -14.52 8.62
C GLY A 11 0.93 -14.96 9.90
N LYS A 12 1.45 -14.61 11.09
CA LYS A 12 1.00 -15.11 12.43
C LYS A 12 -0.50 -14.92 12.74
N ASN A 13 -1.18 -13.98 12.07
CA ASN A 13 -2.62 -13.73 12.18
C ASN A 13 -3.33 -13.65 10.80
N GLY A 14 -2.71 -14.19 9.75
CA GLY A 14 -3.21 -14.13 8.38
C GLY A 14 -3.32 -12.71 7.79
N VAL A 15 -2.74 -11.69 8.40
CA VAL A 15 -2.81 -10.31 7.88
C VAL A 15 -2.21 -10.28 6.47
N TYR A 16 -2.93 -9.67 5.52
CA TYR A 16 -2.42 -9.41 4.18
C TYR A 16 -1.21 -8.50 4.30
N ASN A 17 -0.05 -8.97 3.86
CA ASN A 17 1.18 -8.21 3.89
C ASN A 17 1.48 -7.73 2.47
N PRO A 18 1.40 -6.42 2.18
CA PRO A 18 1.75 -5.86 0.87
C PRO A 18 3.14 -6.30 0.40
N LYS A 19 4.05 -6.62 1.34
CA LYS A 19 5.38 -7.18 1.07
C LYS A 19 5.37 -8.39 0.16
N HIS A 20 4.30 -9.20 0.14
CA HIS A 20 4.24 -10.35 -0.78
C HIS A 20 4.14 -9.92 -2.24
N ASN A 21 3.40 -8.84 -2.53
CA ASN A 21 3.23 -8.33 -3.89
C ASN A 21 4.46 -7.56 -4.34
N ASP A 22 5.04 -6.73 -3.47
CA ASP A 22 6.29 -6.03 -3.74
C ASP A 22 7.51 -6.94 -3.67
N ARG A 23 7.34 -8.23 -3.33
CA ARG A 23 8.45 -9.18 -3.09
C ARG A 23 9.50 -8.65 -2.10
N SER A 24 9.12 -7.77 -1.17
CA SER A 24 9.99 -7.16 -0.16
C SER A 24 10.27 -8.08 1.04
N PHE A 25 10.35 -9.38 0.79
CA PHE A 25 10.73 -10.43 1.74
C PHE A 25 11.83 -11.28 1.12
N ASP A 26 12.53 -12.06 1.94
CA ASP A 26 13.54 -12.96 1.43
C ASP A 26 12.89 -14.10 0.62
N ILE A 27 12.97 -13.98 -0.71
CA ILE A 27 12.39 -14.91 -1.68
C ILE A 27 13.00 -16.31 -1.53
N ALA A 28 14.25 -16.42 -1.08
CA ALA A 28 14.93 -17.71 -0.89
C ALA A 28 14.24 -18.58 0.17
N ASN A 29 13.47 -17.98 1.08
CA ASN A 29 12.67 -18.70 2.07
C ASN A 29 11.34 -19.24 1.53
N SER A 30 11.06 -19.07 0.23
CA SER A 30 9.83 -19.55 -0.41
C SER A 30 10.11 -20.69 -1.38
N GLU A 31 9.68 -21.91 -1.03
CA GLU A 31 9.85 -23.12 -1.85
C GLU A 31 9.18 -23.04 -3.24
N HIS A 32 8.20 -22.16 -3.43
CA HIS A 32 7.38 -22.10 -4.65
C HIS A 32 7.57 -20.83 -5.49
N ILE A 33 8.46 -19.92 -5.07
CA ILE A 33 8.71 -18.68 -5.81
C ILE A 33 10.10 -18.77 -6.41
N ASP A 34 10.15 -18.81 -7.73
CA ASP A 34 11.38 -18.73 -8.52
C ASP A 34 11.85 -17.27 -8.56
N GLU A 35 13.05 -17.03 -8.05
CA GLU A 35 13.65 -15.70 -7.96
C GLU A 35 13.91 -15.06 -9.34
N GLU A 36 14.37 -15.85 -10.32
CA GLU A 36 14.64 -15.36 -11.68
C GLU A 36 13.36 -14.98 -12.42
N ARG A 37 12.26 -15.70 -12.14
CA ARG A 37 10.93 -15.34 -12.64
C ARG A 37 10.35 -14.14 -11.91
N ALA A 38 10.59 -14.00 -10.60
CA ALA A 38 10.11 -12.85 -9.82
C ALA A 38 10.68 -11.51 -10.34
N LYS A 39 11.92 -11.51 -10.86
CA LYS A 39 12.53 -10.34 -11.53
C LYS A 39 11.77 -9.88 -12.79
N GLN A 40 10.89 -10.73 -13.34
CA GLN A 40 10.08 -10.44 -14.52
C GLN A 40 8.66 -9.97 -14.16
N ASN A 41 8.35 -9.84 -12.87
CA ASN A 41 7.06 -9.36 -12.41
C ASN A 41 6.71 -8.01 -13.05
N LEU A 42 5.46 -7.90 -13.45
CA LEU A 42 4.84 -6.69 -13.95
C LEU A 42 3.83 -6.20 -12.91
N TYR A 43 3.91 -4.93 -12.56
CA TYR A 43 2.96 -4.26 -11.69
C TYR A 43 2.23 -3.18 -12.47
N TRP A 44 0.99 -2.91 -12.07
CA TRP A 44 0.19 -1.83 -12.62
C TRP A 44 -0.58 -1.15 -11.49
N ASP A 45 -0.55 0.17 -11.46
CA ASP A 45 -1.37 0.97 -10.57
C ASP A 45 -1.83 2.28 -11.23
N CYS A 46 -2.77 2.96 -10.58
CA CYS A 46 -3.41 4.15 -11.11
C CYS A 46 -2.53 5.40 -11.17
N TYR A 47 -1.34 5.37 -10.55
CA TYR A 47 -0.40 6.49 -10.52
C TYR A 47 0.78 6.25 -11.45
N ASN A 48 1.41 5.08 -11.35
CA ASN A 48 2.61 4.74 -12.10
C ASN A 48 2.33 4.11 -13.47
N GLY A 49 1.11 3.61 -13.73
CA GLY A 49 0.85 2.76 -14.88
C GLY A 49 1.62 1.44 -14.79
N PHE A 50 2.06 0.88 -15.93
CA PHE A 50 2.83 -0.37 -15.94
C PHE A 50 4.28 -0.13 -15.50
N ARG A 51 4.73 -0.90 -14.51
CA ARG A 51 6.11 -0.91 -14.00
C ARG A 51 6.64 -2.33 -13.84
N ASN A 52 7.96 -2.51 -13.86
CA ASN A 52 8.62 -3.78 -13.55
C ASN A 52 9.79 -3.53 -12.59
N PHE A 53 10.32 -4.61 -11.99
CA PHE A 53 11.46 -4.54 -11.08
C PHE A 53 12.77 -4.05 -11.73
N LYS A 54 12.84 -3.98 -13.06
CA LYS A 54 14.06 -3.73 -13.83
C LYS A 54 14.35 -2.26 -14.11
N ASN A 55 13.55 -1.32 -13.59
CA ASN A 55 13.73 0.10 -13.85
C ASN A 55 13.97 0.92 -12.57
N PRO A 56 15.10 0.71 -11.87
CA PRO A 56 15.47 1.48 -10.69
C PRO A 56 15.63 2.98 -11.00
N GLU A 57 15.94 3.36 -12.24
CA GLU A 57 16.04 4.77 -12.65
C GLU A 57 14.68 5.50 -12.70
N LYS A 58 13.56 4.75 -12.72
CA LYS A 58 12.19 5.32 -12.65
C LYS A 58 11.56 5.27 -11.26
N GLU A 59 12.26 4.73 -10.24
CA GLU A 59 11.75 4.70 -8.85
C GLU A 59 11.55 6.09 -8.25
N ASN A 60 12.10 7.13 -8.88
CA ASN A 60 12.21 8.45 -8.27
C ASN A 60 11.05 9.42 -8.56
N GLU A 61 10.03 9.05 -9.35
CA GLU A 61 8.97 10.01 -9.71
C GLU A 61 7.56 9.66 -9.25
N LEU A 62 7.23 8.39 -8.97
CA LEU A 62 5.89 8.01 -8.51
C LEU A 62 5.97 6.77 -7.60
N SER A 63 5.09 6.71 -6.59
CA SER A 63 5.05 5.74 -5.47
C SER A 63 5.69 4.37 -5.73
N ALA A 64 6.75 4.06 -4.97
CA ALA A 64 7.65 2.93 -5.21
C ALA A 64 7.07 1.58 -4.76
N THR A 65 6.29 1.57 -3.68
CA THR A 65 5.67 0.35 -3.13
C THR A 65 4.16 0.35 -3.31
N PHE A 66 3.51 -0.82 -3.14
CA PHE A 66 2.04 -0.88 -3.07
C PHE A 66 1.50 -0.06 -1.90
N GLU A 67 2.23 0.01 -0.79
CA GLU A 67 1.85 0.82 0.38
C GLU A 67 1.88 2.32 0.05
N ASP A 68 2.91 2.80 -0.66
CA ASP A 68 2.98 4.20 -1.10
C ASP A 68 1.82 4.56 -2.04
N VAL A 69 1.49 3.66 -2.99
CA VAL A 69 0.35 3.82 -3.91
C VAL A 69 -0.96 3.91 -3.12
N GLU A 70 -1.15 3.03 -2.14
CA GLU A 70 -2.35 2.99 -1.30
C GLU A 70 -2.49 4.27 -0.45
N GLN A 71 -1.40 4.71 0.20
CA GLN A 71 -1.39 5.96 0.96
C GLN A 71 -1.66 7.17 0.06
N LEU A 72 -1.07 7.23 -1.13
CA LEU A 72 -1.29 8.30 -2.10
C LEU A 72 -2.77 8.35 -2.53
N PHE A 73 -3.37 7.18 -2.78
CA PHE A 73 -4.78 7.05 -3.11
C PHE A 73 -5.68 7.58 -2.00
N TYR A 74 -5.48 7.11 -0.77
CA TYR A 74 -6.32 7.56 0.35
C TYR A 74 -6.16 9.06 0.62
N ARG A 75 -4.93 9.56 0.58
CA ARG A 75 -4.66 10.98 0.73
C ARG A 75 -5.36 11.79 -0.36
N GLN A 76 -5.22 11.43 -1.62
CA GLN A 76 -5.82 12.19 -2.71
C GLN A 76 -7.35 12.14 -2.67
N ARG A 77 -7.94 10.99 -2.35
CA ARG A 77 -9.39 10.79 -2.50
C ARG A 77 -10.20 11.16 -1.26
N TYR A 78 -9.61 11.09 -0.06
CA TYR A 78 -10.33 11.24 1.20
C TYR A 78 -9.83 12.38 2.09
N ARG A 79 -8.75 13.09 1.75
CA ARG A 79 -8.24 14.20 2.57
C ARG A 79 -9.31 15.20 2.93
N ASP A 80 -10.08 15.69 1.96
CA ASP A 80 -11.09 16.72 2.22
C ASP A 80 -12.21 16.22 3.15
N PHE A 81 -12.58 14.94 3.01
CA PHE A 81 -13.56 14.33 3.90
C PHE A 81 -13.04 14.21 5.34
N VAL A 82 -11.79 13.78 5.50
CA VAL A 82 -11.13 13.66 6.81
C VAL A 82 -10.96 15.03 7.45
N THR A 83 -10.48 16.03 6.69
CA THR A 83 -10.36 17.42 7.17
C THR A 83 -11.71 17.96 7.63
N GLY A 84 -12.76 17.84 6.82
CA GLY A 84 -14.09 18.32 7.19
C GLY A 84 -14.69 17.57 8.39
N GLN A 85 -14.38 16.28 8.55
CA GLN A 85 -14.78 15.53 9.74
C GLN A 85 -14.03 15.99 10.99
N ASN A 86 -12.72 16.24 10.88
CA ASN A 86 -11.89 16.73 11.97
C ASN A 86 -12.32 18.13 12.42
N GLU A 87 -12.63 19.02 11.47
CA GLU A 87 -13.19 20.35 11.77
C GLU A 87 -14.51 20.25 12.56
N ARG A 88 -15.41 19.33 12.17
CA ARG A 88 -16.65 19.08 12.92
C ARG A 88 -16.39 18.54 14.32
N ASN A 89 -15.44 17.61 14.45
CA ASN A 89 -15.05 17.06 15.75
C ASN A 89 -14.52 18.16 16.67
N VAL A 90 -13.64 19.03 16.18
CA VAL A 90 -13.10 20.16 16.94
C VAL A 90 -14.22 21.13 17.34
N LYS A 91 -15.11 21.49 16.41
CA LYS A 91 -16.26 22.36 16.70
C LYS A 91 -17.16 21.78 17.80
N ASN A 92 -17.31 20.46 17.83
CA ASN A 92 -18.08 19.73 18.84
C ASN A 92 -17.26 19.38 20.10
N ARG A 93 -16.04 19.91 20.26
CA ARG A 93 -15.15 19.69 21.42
C ARG A 93 -14.70 18.24 21.61
N HIS A 94 -14.56 17.51 20.50
CA HIS A 94 -14.08 16.12 20.46
C HIS A 94 -12.82 15.94 19.60
N PRO A 95 -11.73 16.69 19.82
CA PRO A 95 -10.51 16.58 19.00
C PRO A 95 -9.84 15.20 19.08
N GLU A 96 -10.07 14.42 20.14
CA GLU A 96 -9.58 13.05 20.30
C GLU A 96 -10.10 12.08 19.23
N ARG A 97 -11.16 12.47 18.51
CA ARG A 97 -11.76 11.67 17.42
C ARG A 97 -11.16 11.96 16.06
N ASN A 98 -10.22 12.90 15.97
CA ASN A 98 -9.57 13.27 14.72
C ASN A 98 -8.72 12.11 14.20
N LYS A 99 -8.64 12.00 12.88
CA LYS A 99 -7.87 10.96 12.18
C LYS A 99 -7.00 11.57 11.11
N GLU A 100 -5.97 10.83 10.71
CA GLU A 100 -5.21 11.12 9.50
C GLU A 100 -5.50 10.07 8.42
N THR A 101 -5.20 10.40 7.16
CA THR A 101 -5.36 9.47 6.04
C THR A 101 -4.28 8.38 6.01
N GLY A 102 -3.31 8.40 6.94
CA GLY A 102 -2.16 7.49 6.99
C GLY A 102 -2.07 6.62 8.25
N ASP A 103 -3.13 6.51 9.05
CA ASP A 103 -3.18 5.70 10.29
C ASP A 103 -3.62 4.24 10.08
#